data_AF-C9MXN4-F1
#
_entry.id   AF-C9MXN4-F1
#
_cell.length_a   1.000
_cell.length_b   1.000
_cell.length_c   1.000
_cell.angle_alpha   90.00
_cell.angle_beta   90.00
_cell.angle_gamma   90.00
#
_symmetry.space_group_name_H-M   'P 1'
#
loop_
_entity.id
_entity.type
_entity.pdbx_description
1 polymer ?
#
loop_
_entity_poly.entity_id
_entity_poly.type
_entity_poly.pdbx_seq_one_letter_code
_entity_poly.pdbx_strand_id
1 'polypeptide(L)' 'MKWLEENGIDYEYKHIVEETPSKEDIKKYYKKSGLPLKRFFNTSGNVYKELNLKEKLAKNVRR' A
#
# COMPACT_ATOMS: atom_id res chain seq x y z
N MET A 1 -9.71 3.24 -13.13
CA MET A 1 -10.96 4.02 -13.07
C MET A 1 -11.99 3.43 -14.01
N LYS A 2 -11.71 3.38 -15.33
CA LYS A 2 -12.65 2.90 -16.35
C LYS A 2 -13.43 1.62 -16.02
N TRP A 3 -12.78 0.57 -15.51
CA TRP A 3 -13.47 -0.65 -15.09
C TRP A 3 -14.49 -0.44 -13.95
N LEU A 4 -14.18 0.40 -12.96
CA LEU A 4 -15.09 0.71 -11.85
C LEU A 4 -16.32 1.48 -12.36
N GLU A 5 -16.08 2.45 -13.25
CA GLU A 5 -17.13 3.25 -13.90
C GLU A 5 -18.04 2.38 -14.78
N GLU A 6 -17.45 1.46 -15.57
CA GLU A 6 -18.20 0.52 -16.42
C GLU A 6 -19.03 -0.49 -15.61
N ASN A 7 -18.64 -0.78 -14.37
CA ASN A 7 -19.40 -1.64 -13.46
C ASN A 7 -20.35 -0.85 -12.54
N GLY A 8 -20.43 0.48 -12.70
CA GLY A 8 -21.27 1.34 -11.84
C GLY A 8 -20.87 1.28 -10.36
N ILE A 9 -19.61 0.97 -10.07
CA ILE A 9 -19.09 0.88 -8.70
C ILE A 9 -18.67 2.29 -8.28
N ASP A 10 -19.36 2.83 -7.29
CA ASP A 10 -18.98 4.10 -6.69
C ASP A 10 -17.62 3.98 -6.00
N TYR A 11 -16.73 4.94 -6.25
CA TYR A 11 -15.41 4.96 -5.66
C TYR A 11 -15.00 6.39 -5.34
N GLU A 12 -14.30 6.54 -4.21
CA GLU A 12 -13.69 7.81 -3.84
C GLU A 12 -12.24 7.83 -4.33
N TYR A 13 -11.92 8.79 -5.20
CA TYR A 13 -10.55 9.01 -5.62
C TYR A 13 -9.80 9.83 -4.58
N LYS A 14 -8.67 9.30 -4.10
CA LYS A 14 -7.74 10.02 -3.22
C LYS A 14 -6.35 9.98 -3.78
N HIS A 15 -5.71 11.14 -3.88
CA HIS A 15 -4.34 11.21 -4.37
C HIS A 15 -3.37 10.85 -3.24
N ILE A 16 -2.70 9.71 -3.35
CA ILE A 16 -1.91 9.12 -2.25
C ILE A 16 -0.75 9.98 -1.73
N VAL A 17 -0.28 10.95 -2.53
CA VAL A 17 0.80 11.86 -2.14
C VAL A 17 0.26 13.07 -1.38
N GLU A 18 -0.85 13.65 -1.83
CA GLU A 18 -1.47 14.82 -1.20
C GLU A 18 -2.30 14.41 0.03
N GLU A 19 -3.05 13.32 -0.10
CA GLU A 19 -3.84 12.71 0.95
C GLU A 19 -3.13 11.46 1.47
N THR A 20 -1.93 11.65 2.01
CA THR A 20 -1.16 10.54 2.57
C THR A 20 -1.93 9.92 3.75
N PRO A 21 -2.34 8.65 3.67
CA PRO A 21 -3.09 8.01 4.74
C PRO A 21 -2.23 7.91 6.00
N SER A 22 -2.87 8.06 7.17
CA SER A 22 -2.15 7.96 8.44
C SER A 22 -1.67 6.53 8.68
N LYS A 23 -0.68 6.39 9.57
CA LYS A 23 -0.15 5.08 9.98
C LYS A 23 -1.25 4.15 10.49
N GLU A 24 -2.25 4.69 11.18
CA GLU A 24 -3.40 3.93 11.70
C GLU A 24 -4.30 3.40 10.58
N ASP A 25 -4.55 4.21 9.56
CA ASP A 25 -5.32 3.82 8.38
C ASP A 25 -4.60 2.73 7.59
N ILE A 26 -3.31 2.91 7.31
CA ILE A 26 -2.49 1.89 6.64
C ILE A 26 -2.52 0.57 7.42
N LYS A 27 -2.44 0.62 8.75
CA LYS A 27 -2.52 -0.56 9.61
C LYS A 27 -3.90 -1.23 9.52
N LYS A 28 -4.98 -0.45 9.44
CA LYS A 28 -6.35 -0.95 9.27
C LYS A 28 -6.52 -1.63 7.91
N TYR A 29 -6.02 -1.02 6.83
CA TYR A 29 -6.06 -1.60 5.49
C TYR A 29 -5.24 -2.88 5.40
N TYR A 30 -4.03 -2.90 5.96
CA TYR A 30 -3.19 -4.08 6.04
C TYR A 30 -3.91 -5.25 6.73
N LYS A 31 -4.50 -5.01 7.90
CA LYS A 31 -5.26 -6.04 8.64
C LYS A 31 -6.47 -6.54 7.86
N LYS A 32 -7.22 -5.66 7.20
CA LYS A 32 -8.40 -6.03 6.40
C LYS A 32 -8.03 -6.79 5.13
N SER A 33 -6.90 -6.46 4.54
CA SER A 33 -6.48 -6.99 3.23
C SER A 33 -6.00 -8.44 3.31
N GLY A 34 -5.44 -8.88 4.45
CA GLY A 34 -4.83 -10.22 4.57
C GLY A 34 -3.59 -10.43 3.68
N LEU A 35 -3.13 -9.39 2.98
CA LEU A 35 -1.98 -9.45 2.10
C LEU A 35 -0.68 -9.24 2.87
N PRO A 36 0.46 -9.77 2.40
CA PRO A 36 1.75 -9.53 3.02
C PRO A 36 2.13 -8.04 2.94
N LEU A 37 2.74 -7.54 4.02
CA LEU A 37 3.05 -6.11 4.20
C LEU A 37 3.86 -5.51 3.03
N LYS A 38 4.71 -6.32 2.39
CA LYS A 38 5.48 -5.93 1.20
C LYS A 38 4.64 -5.38 0.05
N ARG A 39 3.38 -5.81 -0.10
CA ARG A 39 2.46 -5.35 -1.16
C ARG A 39 2.00 -3.90 -0.99
N PHE A 40 2.17 -3.33 0.20
CA PHE A 40 1.85 -1.94 0.50
C PHE A 40 2.99 -0.98 0.18
N PHE A 41 4.16 -1.49 -0.23
CA PHE A 41 5.32 -0.68 -0.57
C PHE A 41 5.47 -0.61 -2.09
N ASN A 42 5.82 0.58 -2.60
CA ASN A 42 6.22 0.74 -3.99
C ASN A 42 7.61 0.12 -4.21
N THR A 43 7.66 -1.16 -4.56
CA THR A 43 8.91 -1.93 -4.70
C THR A 43 9.82 -1.45 -5.85
N SER A 44 9.27 -0.68 -6.79
CA SER A 44 10.02 -0.13 -7.93
C SER A 44 10.55 1.28 -7.65
N GLY A 45 10.07 1.95 -6.59
CA GLY A 45 10.40 3.33 -6.26
C GLY A 45 11.85 3.50 -5.76
N ASN A 46 12.42 4.68 -6.00
CA ASN A 46 13.79 5.02 -5.57
C ASN A 46 13.93 4.91 -4.05
N VAL A 47 12.98 5.47 -3.28
CA VAL A 47 12.94 5.40 -1.81
C VAL A 47 13.02 3.95 -1.29
N TYR A 48 12.38 3.00 -1.98
CA TYR A 48 12.41 1.59 -1.59
C TYR A 48 13.81 0.98 -1.69
N LYS A 49 14.55 1.36 -2.74
CA LYS A 49 15.94 0.93 -2.99
C LYS A 49 16.90 1.65 -2.03
N GLU A 50 16.80 2.97 -1.91
CA GLU A 50 17.68 3.79 -1.07
C GLU A 50 17.62 3.39 0.40
N LEU A 51 16.42 3.15 0.93
CA LEU A 51 16.24 2.75 2.33
C LEU A 51 16.44 1.24 2.59
N ASN A 52 16.81 0.47 1.56
CA ASN A 52 16.96 -1.00 1.59
C ASN A 52 15.74 -1.71 2.22
N LEU A 53 14.54 -1.27 1.84
CA LEU A 53 13.30 -1.75 2.45
C LEU A 53 13.03 -3.23 2.16
N LYS A 54 13.55 -3.77 1.05
CA LYS A 54 13.46 -5.20 0.72
C LYS A 54 13.97 -6.09 1.86
N GLU A 55 15.16 -5.77 2.38
CA GLU A 55 15.80 -6.56 3.44
C GLU A 55 15.11 -6.36 4.79
N LYS A 56 14.73 -5.12 5.11
CA LYS A 56 14.01 -4.80 6.35
C LYS A 56 12.66 -5.51 6.41
N LEU A 57 11.94 -5.57 5.30
CA LEU A 57 10.66 -6.25 5.22
C LEU A 57 10.81 -7.78 5.26
N ALA A 58 11.84 -8.34 4.62
CA ALA A 58 12.12 -9.78 4.65
C ALA A 58 12.38 -10.29 6.08
N LYS A 59 13.03 -9.48 6.93
CA LYS A 59 13.26 -9.82 8.34
C LYS A 59 11.97 -9.87 9.17
N ASN A 60 10.93 -9.15 8.77
CA ASN A 60 9.66 -9.03 9.49
C ASN A 60 8.57 -10.04 9.06
N VAL A 61 8.82 -10.87 8.05
CA VAL A 61 7.88 -11.93 7.60
C VAL A 61 8.01 -13.22 8.43
N ARG A 62 8.87 -13.25 9.45
CA ARG A 62 9.11 -14.43 10.32
C ARG A 62 8.43 -14.38 11.70
N ARG A 63 7.33 -13.64 11.87
CA ARG A 63 6.54 -13.66 13.11
C ARG A 63 5.06 -13.83 12.81
#